data_AF-A0A3N6DSL0-F1
#
_entry.id   AF-A0A3N6DSL0-F1
#
_cell.length_a   1.000
_cell.length_b   1.000
_cell.length_c   1.000
_cell.angle_alpha   90.00
_cell.angle_beta   90.00
_cell.angle_gamma   90.00
#
_symmetry.space_group_name_H-M   'P 1'
#
loop_
_entity.id
_entity.type
_entity.pdbx_description
1 polymer ?
#
loop_
_entity_poly.entity_id
_entity_poly.type
_entity_poly.pdbx_seq_one_letter_code
_entity_poly.pdbx_strand_id
1 'polypeptide(L)' 'MPRRDAGAHLVSEVKAALPGLLGEDTTDAYVWIACDTATPRTLASYARKEMAVPKERVNALGYRRAG' A
#
# COMPACT_ATOMS: atom_id res chain seq x y z
N MET A 1 -4.71 -9.35 16.46
CA MET A 1 -5.50 -8.11 16.57
C MET A 1 -6.60 -8.14 15.52
N PRO A 2 -7.87 -7.93 15.88
CA PRO A 2 -8.96 -7.82 14.91
C PRO A 2 -8.74 -6.60 14.01
N ARG A 3 -9.08 -6.72 12.72
CA ARG A 3 -8.99 -5.61 11.77
C ARG A 3 -10.08 -4.59 12.07
N ARG A 4 -9.69 -3.34 12.32
CA ARG A 4 -10.63 -2.22 12.42
C ARG A 4 -11.28 -1.97 11.04
N ASP A 5 -12.60 -1.80 11.02
CA ASP A 5 -13.38 -1.53 9.81
C ASP A 5 -13.09 -2.50 8.66
N ALA A 6 -12.97 -3.80 8.98
CA ALA A 6 -12.59 -4.88 8.06
C ALA A 6 -11.24 -4.71 7.33
N GLY A 7 -10.43 -3.70 7.67
CA GLY A 7 -9.17 -3.33 7.02
C GLY A 7 -9.20 -1.98 6.30
N ALA A 8 -10.37 -1.33 6.19
CA ALA A 8 -10.54 -0.04 5.52
C ALA A 8 -9.78 1.09 6.22
N HIS A 9 -9.71 1.06 7.56
CA HIS A 9 -8.99 2.07 8.33
C HIS A 9 -7.51 2.15 7.93
N LEU A 10 -6.84 1.00 7.75
CA LEU A 10 -5.45 0.96 7.30
C LEU A 10 -5.28 1.58 5.90
N VAL A 11 -6.22 1.35 4.98
CA VAL A 11 -6.18 1.96 3.64
C VAL A 11 -6.25 3.49 3.75
N SER A 12 -7.15 3.98 4.58
CA SER A 12 -7.35 5.42 4.78
C SER A 12 -6.08 6.09 5.31
N GLU A 13 -5.48 5.53 6.37
CA GLU A 13 -4.24 6.05 6.96
C GLU A 13 -3.09 6.07 5.95
N VAL A 14 -2.93 5.00 5.17
CA VAL A 14 -1.86 4.94 4.15
C VAL A 14 -2.11 5.96 3.04
N LYS A 15 -3.35 6.12 2.56
CA LYS A 15 -3.68 7.13 1.54
C LYS A 15 -3.45 8.56 2.04
N ALA A 16 -3.63 8.82 3.33
CA ALA A 16 -3.36 10.12 3.93
C ALA A 16 -1.86 10.41 4.07
N ALA A 17 -1.06 9.41 4.46
CA ALA A 17 0.36 9.61 4.77
C ALA A 17 1.30 9.45 3.56
N LEU A 18 0.99 8.52 2.65
CA LEU A 18 1.92 8.10 1.60
C LEU A 18 2.36 9.23 0.64
N PRO A 19 1.48 10.16 0.20
CA PRO A 19 1.90 11.27 -0.67
C PRO A 19 2.99 12.14 -0.04
N GLY A 20 2.88 12.43 1.27
CA GLY A 20 3.87 13.23 1.98
C GLY A 20 5.22 12.52 2.15
N LEU A 21 5.23 11.18 2.16
CA LEU A 21 6.45 10.38 2.24
C LEU A 21 7.14 10.21 0.88
N LEU A 22 6.37 10.17 -0.21
CA LEU A 22 6.90 10.02 -1.57
C LEU A 22 7.43 11.34 -2.14
N GLY A 23 6.90 12.48 -1.69
CA GLY A 23 7.27 13.78 -2.24
C GLY A 23 6.71 13.98 -3.66
N GLU A 24 7.19 15.04 -4.34
CA GLU A 24 6.69 15.41 -5.68
C GLU A 24 7.21 14.51 -6.81
N ASP A 25 8.40 13.92 -6.65
CA ASP A 25 9.01 12.99 -7.62
C ASP A 25 9.06 11.57 -7.06
N THR A 26 8.27 10.69 -7.68
CA THR A 26 8.15 9.29 -7.29
C THR A 26 9.02 8.35 -8.12
N THR A 27 9.84 8.87 -9.04
CA THR A 27 10.60 8.08 -10.03
C THR A 27 11.63 7.17 -9.37
N ASP A 28 12.26 7.66 -8.29
CA ASP A 28 13.23 6.88 -7.51
C ASP A 28 12.64 6.22 -6.26
N ALA A 29 11.36 6.46 -5.97
CA ALA A 29 10.71 5.86 -4.82
C ALA A 29 10.58 4.33 -4.98
N TYR A 30 10.81 3.61 -3.87
CA TYR A 30 10.58 2.18 -3.78
C TYR A 30 9.53 1.90 -2.70
N VAL A 31 8.45 1.22 -3.08
CA VAL A 31 7.31 0.96 -2.20
C VAL A 31 7.25 -0.52 -1.87
N TRP A 32 7.43 -0.85 -0.60
CA TRP A 32 7.28 -2.22 -0.09
C TRP A 32 6.09 -2.31 0.87
N ILE A 33 5.09 -3.09 0.50
CA ILE A 33 3.84 -3.29 1.25
C ILE A 33 3.85 -4.71 1.81
N ALA A 34 3.96 -4.87 3.13
CA ALA A 34 3.85 -6.15 3.81
C ALA A 34 2.73 -6.09 4.86
N CYS A 35 1.56 -6.64 4.55
CA CYS A 35 0.38 -6.61 5.43
C CYS A 35 -0.45 -7.92 5.36
N ASP A 36 -1.44 -8.10 6.25
CA ASP A 36 -2.38 -9.25 6.21
C ASP A 36 -3.24 -9.22 4.92
N THR A 37 -3.60 -10.38 4.39
CA THR A 37 -3.98 -10.59 2.97
C THR A 37 -5.26 -9.91 2.48
N ALA A 38 -5.94 -9.09 3.29
CA ALA A 38 -7.19 -8.43 2.86
C ALA A 38 -6.96 -7.14 2.06
N THR A 39 -5.84 -6.44 2.28
CA THR A 39 -5.61 -5.08 1.77
C THR A 39 -4.49 -4.88 0.72
N PRO A 40 -3.60 -5.86 0.38
CA PRO A 40 -2.41 -5.56 -0.43
C PRO A 40 -2.74 -5.21 -1.88
N ARG A 41 -3.85 -5.71 -2.46
CA ARG A 41 -4.26 -5.34 -3.83
C ARG A 41 -4.69 -3.88 -3.95
N THR A 42 -5.36 -3.35 -2.93
CA THR A 42 -5.83 -1.96 -2.92
C THR A 42 -4.65 -1.00 -2.83
N LEU A 43 -3.73 -1.24 -1.88
CA LEU A 43 -2.55 -0.38 -1.70
C LEU A 43 -1.57 -0.47 -2.88
N ALA A 44 -1.33 -1.66 -3.43
CA ALA A 44 -0.49 -1.81 -4.61
C ALA A 44 -1.12 -1.16 -5.85
N SER A 45 -2.45 -1.14 -5.96
CA SER A 45 -3.13 -0.42 -7.05
C SER A 45 -3.07 1.09 -6.84
N TYR A 46 -3.25 1.56 -5.61
CA TYR A 46 -3.10 2.97 -5.25
C TYR A 46 -1.70 3.50 -5.61
N ALA A 47 -0.63 2.82 -5.17
CA ALA A 47 0.74 3.23 -5.44
C ALA A 47 1.05 3.32 -6.95
N ARG A 48 0.51 2.40 -7.76
CA ARG A 48 0.76 2.39 -9.21
C ARG A 48 -0.12 3.37 -9.99
N LYS A 49 -1.40 3.47 -9.63
CA LYS A 49 -2.40 4.20 -10.44
C LYS A 49 -2.57 5.65 -10.01
N GLU A 50 -2.52 5.91 -8.71
CA GLU A 50 -2.76 7.24 -8.15
C GLU A 50 -1.43 7.94 -7.82
N MET A 51 -0.39 7.20 -7.44
CA MET A 51 0.94 7.76 -7.12
C MET A 51 1.99 7.59 -8.22
N ALA A 52 1.61 7.04 -9.39
CA ALA A 52 2.49 6.84 -10.55
C ALA A 52 3.83 6.12 -10.27
N VAL A 53 3.94 5.33 -9.19
CA VAL A 53 5.16 4.59 -8.88
C VAL A 53 5.35 3.49 -9.92
N PRO A 54 6.55 3.36 -10.54
CA PRO A 54 6.84 2.30 -11.51
C PRO A 54 6.55 0.91 -10.93
N LYS A 55 5.95 0.03 -11.74
CA LYS A 55 5.51 -1.30 -11.28
C LYS A 55 6.67 -2.13 -10.73
N GLU A 56 7.85 -2.00 -11.33
CA GLU A 56 9.08 -2.69 -10.93
C GLU A 56 9.57 -2.25 -9.55
N ARG A 57 9.10 -1.09 -9.08
CA ARG A 57 9.43 -0.48 -7.79
C ARG A 57 8.31 -0.63 -6.75
N VAL A 58 7.24 -1.38 -7.05
CA VAL A 58 6.16 -1.69 -6.10
C VAL A 58 6.16 -3.19 -5.80
N ASN A 59 6.49 -3.55 -4.56
CA ASN A 59 6.40 -4.92 -4.06
C ASN A 59 5.34 -5.04 -2.98
N ALA A 60 4.39 -5.96 -3.15
CA ALA A 60 3.33 -6.22 -2.19
C ALA A 60 3.29 -7.69 -1.80
N LEU A 61 3.50 -7.97 -0.52
CA LEU A 61 3.52 -9.32 0.05
C LEU A 61 2.39 -9.48 1.08
N GLY A 62 1.58 -10.52 0.90
CA GLY A 62 0.65 -10.97 1.93
C GLY A 62 1.36 -11.89 2.92
N TYR A 63 1.63 -11.43 4.14
CA TYR A 63 2.43 -12.19 5.12
C TYR A 63 1.65 -13.31 5.83
N ARG A 64 0.32 -13.42 5.63
CA ARG A 64 -0.52 -14.45 6.24
C ARG A 64 -1.64 -14.87 5.29
N ARG A 65 -1.77 -16.16 4.93
CA ARG A 65 -3.06 -16.68 4.45
C ARG A 65 -3.99 -16.77 5.65
N ALA A 66 -5.15 -16.13 5.59
CA ALA A 66 -6.25 -16.50 6.47
C ALA A 66 -6.61 -17.95 6.13
N GLY A 67 -6.32 -18.87 7.04
CA GLY A 67 -6.94 -20.19 7.05
C GLY A 67 -8.41 -20.06 7.41
#